data_AF-A0A6J3M6Q6-F1
#
_entry.id   AF-A0A6J3M6Q6-F1
#
_cell.length_a   1.000
_cell.length_b   1.000
_cell.length_c   1.000
_cell.angle_alpha   90.00
_cell.angle_beta   90.00
_cell.angle_gamma   90.00
#
_symmetry.space_group_name_H-M   'P 1'
#
loop_
_entity.id
_entity.type
_entity.pdbx_description
1 polymer ?
#
loop_
_entity_poly.entity_id
_entity_poly.type
_entity_poly.pdbx_seq_one_letter_code
_entity_poly.pdbx_strand_id
1 'polypeptide(L)'
;MFRNHEVPGKGIGVFATQPIAAGVMILSEKPIVKVPPFSLDPNAKILQQLQARSKDERNAFFALANNYPDTTPVMGIVKTNAMPLGSGAQTGGLFLQCSRFNHSCTSNAAYSWNDDIKEERIFSLFDIADGEEITVTYLTDKMWSLPRDQRREAIWEEYRFRCECVRCTGALDSGRKASDERRVRLGQIHEQVGNGMLMVTKPSTALGLCREAIELIRAEGEGACRLEGIYYDAFQICICHGDVALAKAFIRLFIQTAKAWKGDDALGFVELARLEHDPKLHANAFTTKRWATAITSPPGSLAGEEEWLWRRAARS
;
A
#
# COMPACT_ATOMS: atom_id res chain seq x y z
N MET A 1 -19.32 -7.26 -11.06
CA MET A 1 -18.37 -7.99 -10.18
C MET A 1 -18.71 -7.79 -8.71
N PHE A 2 -19.26 -6.63 -8.33
CA PHE A 2 -19.64 -6.34 -6.97
C PHE A 2 -21.01 -5.64 -6.89
N ARG A 3 -21.54 -5.55 -5.68
CA ARG A 3 -22.76 -4.80 -5.32
C ARG A 3 -22.59 -4.12 -3.98
N ASN A 4 -23.31 -3.02 -3.79
CA ASN A 4 -23.30 -2.28 -2.53
C ASN A 4 -24.39 -2.82 -1.59
N HIS A 5 -24.09 -2.96 -0.31
CA HIS A 5 -25.04 -3.36 0.73
C HIS A 5 -24.84 -2.53 1.99
N GLU A 6 -25.92 -2.31 2.73
CA GLU A 6 -25.82 -1.76 4.08
C GLU A 6 -25.18 -2.77 5.02
N VAL A 7 -24.21 -2.29 5.79
CA VAL A 7 -23.49 -3.04 6.81
C VAL A 7 -23.73 -2.35 8.15
N PRO A 8 -24.44 -3.00 9.09
CA PRO A 8 -24.71 -2.41 10.40
C PRO A 8 -23.44 -1.86 11.06
N GLY A 9 -23.47 -0.59 11.48
CA GLY A 9 -22.34 0.07 12.12
C GLY A 9 -21.18 0.50 11.19
N LYS A 10 -21.20 0.14 9.90
CA LYS A 10 -20.17 0.53 8.91
C LYS A 10 -20.71 1.31 7.70
N GLY A 11 -22.01 1.55 7.63
CA GLY A 11 -22.63 2.28 6.52
C GLY A 11 -22.83 1.37 5.31
N ILE A 12 -22.32 1.75 4.14
CA ILE A 12 -22.45 0.95 2.91
C ILE A 12 -21.11 0.26 2.64
N GLY A 13 -21.13 -1.06 2.53
CA GLY A 13 -20.00 -1.90 2.11
C GLY A 13 -20.17 -2.44 0.70
N VAL A 14 -19.06 -2.90 0.13
CA VAL A 14 -19.00 -3.50 -1.22
C VAL A 14 -18.80 -5.00 -1.10
N PHE A 15 -19.61 -5.79 -1.81
CA PHE A 15 -19.58 -7.25 -1.74
C PHE A 15 -19.44 -7.85 -3.13
N ALA A 16 -18.63 -8.90 -3.24
CA ALA A 16 -18.51 -9.67 -4.47
C ALA A 16 -19.86 -10.31 -4.87
N THR A 17 -20.13 -10.38 -6.17
CA THR A 17 -21.32 -11.05 -6.74
C THR A 17 -20.99 -12.33 -7.50
N GLN A 18 -19.72 -12.72 -7.46
CA GLN A 18 -19.12 -13.89 -8.07
C GLN A 18 -17.71 -14.05 -7.48
N PRO A 19 -17.07 -15.23 -7.57
CA PRO A 19 -15.67 -15.37 -7.20
C PRO A 19 -14.77 -14.41 -8.01
N ILE A 20 -13.81 -13.77 -7.34
CA ILE A 20 -12.82 -12.87 -7.95
C ILE A 20 -11.43 -13.45 -7.65
N ALA A 21 -10.67 -13.79 -8.70
CA ALA A 21 -9.31 -14.28 -8.53
C ALA A 21 -8.36 -13.16 -8.09
N ALA A 22 -7.30 -13.52 -7.35
CA ALA A 22 -6.24 -12.58 -6.96
C ALA A 22 -5.64 -11.84 -8.18
N GLY A 23 -5.34 -10.55 -8.01
CA GLY A 23 -4.77 -9.68 -9.04
C GLY A 23 -5.79 -9.12 -10.04
N VAL A 24 -7.07 -9.45 -9.92
CA VAL A 24 -8.13 -8.87 -10.76
C VAL A 24 -8.40 -7.41 -10.35
N MET A 25 -8.45 -6.52 -11.35
CA MET A 25 -8.93 -5.15 -11.19
C MET A 25 -10.45 -5.14 -10.98
N ILE A 26 -10.88 -4.66 -9.82
CA ILE A 26 -12.28 -4.63 -9.39
C ILE A 26 -12.95 -3.34 -9.86
N LEU A 27 -12.24 -2.21 -9.77
CA LEU A 27 -12.75 -0.87 -10.07
C LEU A 27 -11.62 0.04 -10.57
N SER A 28 -11.95 0.95 -11.49
CA SER A 28 -11.12 2.10 -11.90
C SER A 28 -12.03 3.33 -11.95
N GLU A 29 -11.71 4.39 -11.19
CA GLU A 29 -12.58 5.56 -11.03
C GLU A 29 -11.79 6.88 -11.03
N LYS A 30 -12.29 7.89 -11.75
CA LYS A 30 -11.76 9.27 -11.69
C LYS A 30 -12.35 10.00 -10.47
N PRO A 31 -11.58 10.90 -9.83
CA PRO A 31 -12.12 11.66 -8.71
C PRO A 31 -13.22 12.62 -9.18
N ILE A 32 -14.34 12.67 -8.46
CA ILE A 32 -15.40 13.68 -8.68
C ILE A 32 -14.93 15.07 -8.22
N VAL A 33 -14.10 15.10 -7.17
CA VAL A 33 -13.48 16.32 -6.62
C VAL A 33 -12.03 16.06 -6.26
N LYS A 34 -11.15 17.01 -6.57
CA LYS A 34 -9.78 17.06 -6.08
C LYS A 34 -9.71 17.92 -4.83
N VAL A 35 -9.08 17.39 -3.80
CA VAL A 35 -8.88 18.03 -2.51
C VAL A 35 -7.49 18.68 -2.51
N PRO A 36 -7.40 20.02 -2.41
CA PRO A 36 -6.12 20.71 -2.37
C PRO A 36 -5.36 20.38 -1.06
N PRO A 37 -4.05 20.68 -0.99
CA PRO A 37 -3.30 20.52 0.25
C PRO A 37 -3.94 21.30 1.40
N PHE A 38 -3.82 20.77 2.61
CA PHE A 38 -4.41 21.31 3.84
C PHE A 38 -4.02 22.77 4.17
N SER A 39 -3.03 23.34 3.48
CA SER A 39 -2.59 24.73 3.64
C SER A 39 -3.45 25.76 2.91
N LEU A 40 -4.45 25.34 2.13
CA LEU A 40 -5.37 26.20 1.39
C LEU A 40 -6.78 26.06 1.96
N ASP A 41 -7.63 27.10 1.86
CA ASP A 41 -9.07 26.97 2.15
C ASP A 41 -9.68 25.96 1.16
N PRO A 42 -9.95 24.72 1.61
CA PRO A 42 -10.36 23.66 0.70
C PRO A 42 -11.82 23.81 0.30
N ASN A 43 -12.62 24.52 1.09
CA ASN A 43 -14.07 24.60 0.93
C ASN A 43 -14.48 25.25 -0.38
N ALA A 44 -13.98 26.46 -0.65
CA ALA A 44 -14.36 27.20 -1.86
C ALA A 44 -14.00 26.41 -3.14
N LYS A 45 -12.83 25.77 -3.17
CA LYS A 45 -12.36 24.98 -4.32
C LYS A 45 -13.15 23.69 -4.50
N ILE A 46 -13.54 23.03 -3.41
CA ILE A 46 -14.35 21.80 -3.47
C ILE A 46 -15.77 22.14 -3.91
N LEU A 47 -16.37 23.20 -3.35
CA LEU A 47 -17.71 23.66 -3.73
C LEU A 47 -17.78 24.08 -5.20
N GLN A 48 -16.78 24.81 -5.70
CA GLN A 48 -16.69 25.18 -7.11
C GLN A 48 -16.65 23.95 -8.03
N GLN A 49 -15.86 22.93 -7.69
CA GLN A 49 -15.79 21.69 -8.45
C GLN A 49 -17.12 20.92 -8.40
N LEU A 50 -17.78 20.85 -7.23
CA LEU A 50 -19.08 20.20 -7.09
C LEU A 50 -20.19 20.93 -7.87
N GLN A 51 -20.18 22.26 -7.93
CA GLN A 51 -21.13 23.03 -8.73
C GLN A 51 -21.04 22.73 -10.23
N ALA A 52 -19.86 22.34 -10.71
CA ALA A 52 -19.65 21.92 -12.09
C ALA A 52 -20.13 20.47 -12.38
N ARG A 53 -20.58 19.73 -11.36
CA ARG A 53 -21.08 18.35 -11.50
C ARG A 53 -22.58 18.30 -11.75
N SER A 54 -23.02 17.19 -12.34
CA SER A 54 -24.44 16.91 -12.54
C SER A 54 -25.19 16.88 -11.20
N LYS A 55 -26.53 16.98 -11.26
CA LYS A 55 -27.37 16.87 -10.06
C LYS A 55 -27.19 15.50 -9.40
N ASP A 56 -27.10 14.43 -10.19
CA ASP A 56 -26.99 13.06 -9.68
C ASP A 56 -25.63 12.81 -9.01
N GLU A 57 -24.54 13.30 -9.61
CA GLU A 57 -23.20 13.26 -9.00
C GLU A 57 -23.14 14.03 -7.67
N ARG A 58 -23.77 15.21 -7.60
CA ARG A 58 -23.86 15.97 -6.35
C ARG A 58 -24.68 15.24 -5.30
N ASN A 59 -25.81 14.65 -5.67
CA ASN A 59 -26.62 13.84 -4.75
C ASN A 59 -25.83 12.64 -4.24
N ALA A 60 -25.09 11.96 -5.12
CA ALA A 60 -24.23 10.83 -4.75
C ALA A 60 -23.10 11.25 -3.80
N PHE A 61 -22.49 12.42 -4.01
CA PHE A 61 -21.53 13.01 -3.08
C PHE A 61 -22.11 13.20 -1.68
N PHE A 62 -23.30 13.83 -1.58
CA PHE A 62 -23.96 14.06 -0.30
C PHE A 62 -24.51 12.78 0.35
N ALA A 63 -24.58 11.68 -0.38
CA ALA A 63 -24.92 10.35 0.13
C ALA A 63 -23.70 9.55 0.63
N LEU A 64 -22.48 10.10 0.54
CA LEU A 64 -21.30 9.49 1.16
C LEU A 64 -21.35 9.61 2.69
N ALA A 65 -20.56 8.78 3.37
CA ALA A 65 -20.49 8.80 4.83
C ALA A 65 -19.98 10.16 5.34
N ASN A 66 -20.57 10.67 6.41
CA ASN A 66 -20.07 11.83 7.13
C ASN A 66 -19.83 11.45 8.58
N ASN A 67 -18.59 11.15 8.92
CA ASN A 67 -18.19 10.77 10.26
C ASN A 67 -17.83 11.98 11.14
N TYR A 68 -17.91 13.20 10.60
CA TYR A 68 -17.57 14.46 11.27
C TYR A 68 -18.75 15.46 11.19
N PRO A 69 -19.88 15.15 11.85
CA PRO A 69 -21.10 15.97 11.79
C PRO A 69 -20.96 17.33 12.49
N ASP A 70 -19.90 17.52 13.28
CA ASP A 70 -19.52 18.76 13.94
C ASP A 70 -18.87 19.78 12.98
N THR A 71 -18.57 19.37 11.74
CA THR A 71 -18.05 20.23 10.67
C THR A 71 -19.13 20.55 9.63
N THR A 72 -18.82 21.41 8.64
CA THR A 72 -19.74 21.60 7.52
C THR A 72 -19.95 20.27 6.77
N PRO A 73 -21.13 19.96 6.22
CA PRO A 73 -21.38 18.68 5.57
C PRO A 73 -20.34 18.30 4.50
N VAL A 74 -19.91 19.29 3.70
CA VAL A 74 -18.87 19.08 2.67
C VAL A 74 -17.54 18.70 3.31
N MET A 75 -17.10 19.39 4.37
CA MET A 75 -15.83 19.07 5.02
C MET A 75 -15.88 17.73 5.73
N GLY A 76 -17.00 17.41 6.39
CA GLY A 76 -17.13 16.14 7.08
C GLY A 76 -17.10 14.96 6.11
N ILE A 77 -17.79 15.07 4.97
CA ILE A 77 -17.73 14.10 3.87
C ILE A 77 -16.31 14.00 3.31
N VAL A 78 -15.67 15.13 3.01
CA VAL A 78 -14.30 15.13 2.44
C VAL A 78 -13.31 14.50 3.41
N LYS A 79 -13.34 14.88 4.69
CA LYS A 79 -12.46 14.31 5.71
C LYS A 79 -12.68 12.81 5.89
N THR A 80 -13.91 12.33 5.74
CA THR A 80 -14.24 10.91 5.89
C THR A 80 -13.80 10.08 4.68
N ASN A 81 -13.89 10.63 3.47
CA ASN A 81 -13.85 9.84 2.22
C ASN A 81 -12.69 10.16 1.28
N ALA A 82 -11.97 11.26 1.49
CA ALA A 82 -10.88 11.65 0.60
C ALA A 82 -9.68 10.71 0.74
N MET A 83 -9.08 10.36 -0.40
CA MET A 83 -7.93 9.46 -0.50
C MET A 83 -6.76 10.23 -1.10
N PRO A 84 -5.51 10.00 -0.66
CA PRO A 84 -4.33 10.57 -1.31
C PRO A 84 -4.24 10.16 -2.78
N LEU A 85 -3.94 11.10 -3.67
CA LEU A 85 -3.73 10.81 -5.10
C LEU A 85 -2.32 10.25 -5.36
N GLY A 86 -2.05 9.07 -4.81
CA GLY A 86 -0.76 8.38 -4.87
C GLY A 86 0.06 8.49 -3.58
N SER A 87 1.12 7.68 -3.52
CA SER A 87 2.01 7.62 -2.36
C SER A 87 2.72 8.96 -2.12
N GLY A 88 2.67 9.47 -0.89
CA GLY A 88 3.27 10.75 -0.51
C GLY A 88 2.56 12.00 -1.05
N ALA A 89 1.44 11.85 -1.76
CA ALA A 89 0.71 12.96 -2.35
C ALA A 89 0.17 13.92 -1.27
N GLN A 90 0.34 15.23 -1.51
CA GLN A 90 -0.23 16.29 -0.67
C GLN A 90 -1.66 16.68 -1.07
N THR A 91 -2.13 16.16 -2.20
CA THR A 91 -3.49 16.35 -2.72
C THR A 91 -4.28 15.07 -2.61
N GLY A 92 -5.56 15.19 -2.28
CA GLY A 92 -6.49 14.08 -2.24
C GLY A 92 -7.48 14.09 -3.41
N GLY A 93 -8.19 12.99 -3.57
CA GLY A 93 -9.35 12.85 -4.43
C GLY A 93 -10.50 12.26 -3.65
N LEU A 94 -11.71 12.58 -4.07
CA LEU A 94 -12.91 11.93 -3.57
C LEU A 94 -13.59 11.22 -4.74
N PHE A 95 -14.11 10.03 -4.47
CA PHE A 95 -14.51 9.03 -5.45
C PHE A 95 -15.85 8.42 -4.99
N LEU A 96 -16.84 8.30 -5.86
CA LEU A 96 -18.18 7.92 -5.41
C LEU A 96 -18.28 6.42 -5.07
N GLN A 97 -17.60 5.57 -5.84
CA GLN A 97 -17.60 4.12 -5.62
C GLN A 97 -16.42 3.66 -4.76
N CYS A 98 -15.20 4.18 -4.97
CA CYS A 98 -14.06 3.82 -4.11
C CYS A 98 -14.36 4.12 -2.63
N SER A 99 -15.05 5.22 -2.32
CA SER A 99 -15.41 5.56 -0.93
C SER A 99 -16.44 4.61 -0.27
N ARG A 100 -16.95 3.58 -0.97
CA ARG A 100 -17.82 2.53 -0.41
C ARG A 100 -17.07 1.30 0.08
N PHE A 101 -15.77 1.17 -0.23
CA PHE A 101 -14.99 0.02 0.21
C PHE A 101 -14.59 0.19 1.68
N ASN A 102 -15.11 -0.67 2.54
CA ASN A 102 -14.89 -0.63 3.98
C ASN A 102 -13.47 -1.01 4.38
N HIS A 103 -13.08 -0.58 5.58
CA HIS A 103 -11.77 -0.90 6.14
C HIS A 103 -11.67 -2.33 6.71
N SER A 104 -10.55 -2.99 6.43
CA SER A 104 -10.01 -4.09 7.23
C SER A 104 -8.51 -3.90 7.50
N CYS A 105 -8.03 -4.26 8.70
CA CYS A 105 -6.59 -4.27 9.01
C CYS A 105 -5.83 -5.41 8.31
N THR A 106 -6.58 -6.36 7.72
CA THR A 106 -6.13 -7.51 6.92
C THR A 106 -7.05 -7.54 5.68
N SER A 107 -6.87 -6.56 4.81
CA SER A 107 -7.75 -6.33 3.66
C SER A 107 -7.50 -7.31 2.53
N ASN A 108 -8.56 -7.66 1.78
CA ASN A 108 -8.49 -8.53 0.61
C ASN A 108 -8.33 -7.77 -0.72
N ALA A 109 -8.38 -6.44 -0.70
CA ALA A 109 -8.09 -5.57 -1.84
C ALA A 109 -7.20 -4.37 -1.44
N ALA A 110 -6.64 -3.69 -2.42
CA ALA A 110 -5.82 -2.49 -2.23
C ALA A 110 -6.07 -1.43 -3.31
N TYR A 111 -5.89 -0.17 -2.91
CA TYR A 111 -5.86 1.00 -3.77
C TYR A 111 -4.55 1.12 -4.54
N SER A 112 -4.61 1.62 -5.77
CA SER A 112 -3.46 1.91 -6.63
C SER A 112 -3.79 3.08 -7.55
N TRP A 113 -3.47 4.29 -7.11
CA TRP A 113 -3.55 5.48 -7.95
C TRP A 113 -2.70 5.35 -9.22
N ASN A 114 -3.32 5.49 -10.38
CA ASN A 114 -2.64 5.58 -11.67
C ASN A 114 -2.58 7.05 -12.11
N ASP A 115 -1.38 7.63 -12.01
CA ASP A 115 -1.15 9.03 -12.33
C ASP A 115 -1.18 9.33 -13.83
N ASP A 116 -0.97 8.35 -14.72
CA ASP A 116 -0.99 8.57 -16.17
C ASP A 116 -2.41 8.86 -16.66
N ILE A 117 -3.41 8.13 -16.13
CA ILE A 117 -4.83 8.28 -16.49
C ILE A 117 -5.66 9.03 -15.45
N LYS A 118 -5.07 9.37 -14.30
CA LYS A 118 -5.69 10.07 -13.16
C LYS A 118 -6.89 9.31 -12.59
N GLU A 119 -6.73 8.02 -12.36
CA GLU A 119 -7.75 7.12 -11.81
C GLU A 119 -7.26 6.40 -10.55
N GLU A 120 -8.14 6.26 -9.56
CA GLU A 120 -7.95 5.35 -8.44
C GLU A 120 -8.42 3.96 -8.86
N ARG A 121 -7.59 2.95 -8.61
CA ARG A 121 -7.90 1.56 -8.98
C ARG A 121 -7.90 0.69 -7.76
N ILE A 122 -8.79 -0.31 -7.76
CA ILE A 122 -8.89 -1.30 -6.70
C ILE A 122 -8.61 -2.66 -7.29
N PHE A 123 -7.67 -3.38 -6.70
CA PHE A 123 -7.31 -4.73 -7.10
C PHE A 123 -7.46 -5.70 -5.95
N SER A 124 -7.88 -6.92 -6.26
CA SER A 124 -7.86 -8.03 -5.31
C SER A 124 -6.43 -8.45 -5.00
N LEU A 125 -6.12 -8.65 -3.72
CA LEU A 125 -4.83 -9.16 -3.25
C LEU A 125 -4.83 -10.69 -3.09
N PHE A 126 -6.01 -11.27 -2.93
CA PHE A 126 -6.27 -12.69 -2.74
C PHE A 126 -7.52 -13.07 -3.52
N ASP A 127 -7.79 -14.38 -3.64
CA ASP A 127 -9.08 -14.85 -4.13
C ASP A 127 -10.18 -14.39 -3.15
N ILE A 128 -11.26 -13.84 -3.70
CA ILE A 128 -12.42 -13.34 -2.95
C ILE A 128 -13.63 -14.21 -3.33
N ALA A 129 -14.30 -14.77 -2.35
CA ALA A 129 -15.45 -15.65 -2.58
C ALA A 129 -16.71 -14.86 -2.99
N ASP A 130 -17.68 -15.55 -3.63
CA ASP A 130 -18.99 -14.96 -3.88
C ASP A 130 -19.66 -14.57 -2.55
N GLY A 131 -20.21 -13.34 -2.50
CA GLY A 131 -20.82 -12.78 -1.30
C GLY A 131 -19.85 -12.28 -0.24
N GLU A 132 -18.53 -12.40 -0.42
CA GLU A 132 -17.55 -11.84 0.51
C GLU A 132 -17.45 -10.31 0.41
N GLU A 133 -17.26 -9.63 1.55
CA GLU A 133 -17.03 -8.18 1.59
C GLU A 133 -15.64 -7.86 1.00
N ILE A 134 -15.59 -6.95 0.04
CA ILE A 134 -14.35 -6.44 -0.54
C ILE A 134 -13.90 -5.26 0.32
N THR A 135 -12.78 -5.44 1.01
CA THR A 135 -12.25 -4.48 1.97
C THR A 135 -10.87 -3.99 1.56
N VAL A 136 -10.54 -2.77 2.00
CA VAL A 136 -9.26 -2.10 1.76
C VAL A 136 -8.67 -1.64 3.09
N THR A 137 -7.39 -1.28 3.11
CA THR A 137 -6.79 -0.63 4.28
C THR A 137 -6.88 0.88 4.17
N TYR A 138 -7.34 1.57 5.22
CA TYR A 138 -7.27 3.03 5.33
C TYR A 138 -5.96 3.48 6.00
N LEU A 139 -5.22 2.52 6.56
CA LEU A 139 -4.07 2.80 7.41
C LEU A 139 -2.85 3.10 6.56
N THR A 140 -2.13 4.14 6.97
CA THR A 140 -0.71 4.30 6.61
C THR A 140 0.11 3.14 7.16
N ASP A 141 1.30 2.88 6.60
CA ASP A 141 2.17 1.82 7.12
C ASP A 141 2.54 2.04 8.59
N LYS A 142 2.69 3.31 9.00
CA LYS A 142 2.89 3.65 10.41
C LYS A 142 1.72 3.21 11.27
N MET A 143 0.48 3.57 10.92
CA MET A 143 -0.71 3.15 11.68
C MET A 143 -0.92 1.63 11.66
N TRP A 144 -0.64 0.98 10.52
CA TRP A 144 -0.78 -0.46 10.36
C TRP A 144 0.17 -1.25 11.27
N SER A 145 1.39 -0.72 11.47
CA SER A 145 2.43 -1.29 12.33
C SER A 145 2.16 -1.18 13.83
N LEU A 146 1.18 -0.36 14.24
CA LEU A 146 0.83 -0.17 15.64
C LEU A 146 0.24 -1.46 16.25
N PRO A 147 0.46 -1.69 17.57
CA PRO A 147 -0.26 -2.70 18.34
C PRO A 147 -1.77 -2.51 18.25
N ARG A 148 -2.54 -3.57 18.48
CA ARG A 148 -4.02 -3.57 18.35
C ARG A 148 -4.69 -2.34 18.93
N ASP A 149 -4.44 -2.06 20.20
CA ASP A 149 -5.22 -1.07 20.92
C ASP A 149 -4.87 0.35 20.46
N GLN A 150 -3.59 0.63 20.25
CA GLN A 150 -3.12 1.90 19.67
C GLN A 150 -3.65 2.11 18.25
N ARG A 151 -3.64 1.05 17.42
CA ARG A 151 -4.19 1.11 16.06
C ARG A 151 -5.70 1.37 16.08
N ARG A 152 -6.45 0.70 16.96
CA ARG A 152 -7.89 0.90 17.10
C ARG A 152 -8.23 2.32 17.56
N GLU A 153 -7.38 2.90 18.41
CA GLU A 153 -7.56 4.28 18.84
C GLU A 153 -7.22 5.24 17.70
N ALA A 154 -6.11 5.02 16.97
CA ALA A 154 -5.78 5.82 15.79
C ALA A 154 -6.88 5.78 14.72
N ILE A 155 -7.50 4.61 14.49
CA ILE A 155 -8.65 4.46 13.58
C ILE A 155 -9.86 5.27 14.09
N TRP A 156 -10.11 5.26 15.38
CA TRP A 156 -11.21 6.04 15.96
C TRP A 156 -10.96 7.55 15.91
N GLU A 157 -9.72 7.97 16.14
CA GLU A 157 -9.29 9.35 16.05
C GLU A 157 -9.47 9.93 14.63
N GLU A 158 -9.10 9.13 13.62
CA GLU A 158 -9.07 9.54 12.21
C GLU A 158 -10.35 9.22 11.42
N TYR A 159 -11.12 8.21 11.82
CA TYR A 159 -12.28 7.76 11.03
C TYR A 159 -13.56 7.57 11.86
N ARG A 160 -13.52 7.71 13.19
CA ARG A 160 -14.69 7.65 14.09
C ARG A 160 -15.50 6.34 14.01
N PHE A 161 -14.87 5.23 13.68
CA PHE A 161 -15.47 3.90 13.78
C PHE A 161 -14.58 2.94 14.59
N ARG A 162 -15.15 1.80 15.04
CA ARG A 162 -14.38 0.73 15.68
C ARG A 162 -14.16 -0.40 14.68
N CYS A 163 -12.90 -0.72 14.41
CA CYS A 163 -12.58 -1.81 13.48
C CYS A 163 -12.89 -3.18 14.12
N GLU A 164 -13.68 -3.98 13.40
CA GLU A 164 -14.13 -5.31 13.84
C GLU A 164 -13.59 -6.46 12.97
N CYS A 165 -12.55 -6.20 12.16
CA CYS A 165 -11.91 -7.24 11.35
C CYS A 165 -11.34 -8.37 12.22
N VAL A 166 -11.06 -9.52 11.62
CA VAL A 166 -10.53 -10.72 12.30
C VAL A 166 -9.29 -10.45 13.15
N ARG A 167 -8.43 -9.50 12.78
CA ARG A 167 -7.27 -9.10 13.61
C ARG A 167 -7.69 -8.35 14.88
N CYS A 168 -8.72 -7.52 14.79
CA CYS A 168 -9.21 -6.70 15.91
C CYS A 168 -10.15 -7.48 16.83
N THR A 169 -10.89 -8.47 16.32
CA THR A 169 -11.89 -9.27 17.05
C THR A 169 -11.43 -10.69 17.41
N GLY A 170 -10.45 -11.24 16.67
CA GLY A 170 -9.94 -12.60 16.86
C GLY A 170 -9.55 -12.91 18.30
N ALA A 171 -9.85 -14.13 18.73
CA ALA A 171 -9.81 -14.60 20.11
C ALA A 171 -8.50 -14.26 20.84
N LEU A 172 -8.65 -14.05 22.14
CA LEU A 172 -7.61 -13.66 23.08
C LEU A 172 -6.45 -14.69 23.10
N ASP A 173 -5.23 -14.14 23.11
CA ASP A 173 -3.95 -14.68 23.57
C ASP A 173 -2.95 -15.40 22.64
N SER A 174 -3.25 -16.48 21.90
CA SER A 174 -2.11 -17.23 21.29
C SER A 174 -1.48 -16.59 20.04
N GLY A 175 -2.28 -15.96 19.17
CA GLY A 175 -1.80 -15.37 17.91
C GLY A 175 -1.67 -13.84 17.92
N ARG A 176 -2.44 -13.15 18.77
CA ARG A 176 -2.55 -11.68 18.75
C ARG A 176 -1.25 -11.00 19.15
N LYS A 177 -0.65 -11.43 20.26
CA LYS A 177 0.60 -10.86 20.76
C LYS A 177 1.72 -11.02 19.74
N ALA A 178 1.84 -12.22 19.17
CA ALA A 178 2.81 -12.49 18.11
C ALA A 178 2.57 -11.64 16.85
N SER A 179 1.32 -11.42 16.44
CA SER A 179 1.01 -10.51 15.32
C SER A 179 1.39 -9.05 15.63
N ASP A 180 1.06 -8.56 16.82
CA ASP A 180 1.46 -7.21 17.22
C ASP A 180 2.99 -7.07 17.30
N GLU A 181 3.70 -8.05 17.84
CA GLU A 181 5.18 -8.08 17.84
C GLU A 181 5.75 -8.03 16.42
N ARG A 182 5.23 -8.85 15.49
CA ARG A 182 5.68 -8.86 14.10
C ARG A 182 5.45 -7.51 13.41
N ARG A 183 4.28 -6.89 13.60
CA ARG A 183 3.96 -5.60 12.96
C ARG A 183 4.71 -4.44 13.57
N VAL A 184 4.90 -4.42 14.89
CA VAL A 184 5.76 -3.43 15.56
C VAL A 184 7.18 -3.55 15.05
N ARG A 185 7.69 -4.78 14.93
CA ARG A 185 9.02 -5.01 14.35
C ARG A 185 9.11 -4.53 12.91
N LEU A 186 8.09 -4.77 12.09
CA LEU A 186 8.04 -4.26 10.72
C LEU A 186 8.06 -2.72 10.69
N GLY A 187 7.31 -2.06 11.57
CA GLY A 187 7.34 -0.59 11.71
C GLY A 187 8.73 -0.06 12.05
N GLN A 188 9.44 -0.71 12.97
CA GLN A 188 10.82 -0.37 13.32
C GLN A 188 11.78 -0.58 12.14
N ILE A 189 11.58 -1.63 11.34
CA ILE A 189 12.39 -1.90 10.15
C ILE A 189 12.16 -0.78 9.12
N HIS A 190 10.90 -0.41 8.85
CA HIS A 190 10.57 0.68 7.93
C HIS A 190 11.23 2.00 8.34
N GLU A 191 11.24 2.35 9.64
CA GLU A 191 11.89 3.56 10.13
C GLU A 191 13.43 3.51 9.99
N GLN A 192 14.03 2.34 10.27
CA GLN A 192 15.48 2.14 10.18
C GLN A 192 16.00 2.16 8.74
N VAL A 193 15.26 1.55 7.80
CA VAL A 193 15.64 1.46 6.39
C VAL A 193 15.24 2.74 5.63
N GLY A 194 14.02 3.25 5.86
CA GLY A 194 13.42 4.34 5.10
C GLY A 194 14.11 5.70 5.27
N ASN A 195 14.92 5.90 6.32
CA ASN A 195 15.71 7.13 6.48
C ASN A 195 16.94 7.21 5.55
N GLY A 196 17.28 6.13 4.83
CA GLY A 196 18.41 6.06 3.90
C GLY A 196 19.82 6.04 4.53
N MET A 197 19.95 6.37 5.83
CA MET A 197 21.23 6.38 6.53
C MET A 197 21.80 4.97 6.65
N LEU A 198 20.97 3.99 7.01
CA LEU A 198 21.41 2.59 7.16
C LEU A 198 21.82 1.99 5.81
N MET A 199 21.09 2.31 4.75
CA MET A 199 21.42 1.94 3.37
C MET A 199 22.86 2.34 3.04
N VAL A 200 23.28 3.57 3.36
CA VAL A 200 24.63 4.06 3.02
C VAL A 200 25.70 3.55 4.01
N THR A 201 25.39 3.53 5.31
CA THR A 201 26.39 3.29 6.36
C THR A 201 26.60 1.82 6.71
N LYS A 202 25.54 1.00 6.72
CA LYS A 202 25.57 -0.43 7.11
C LYS A 202 24.69 -1.26 6.15
N PRO A 203 25.10 -1.40 4.88
CA PRO A 203 24.25 -1.98 3.84
C PRO A 203 23.91 -3.46 4.07
N SER A 204 24.81 -4.24 4.66
CA SER A 204 24.53 -5.64 5.02
C SER A 204 23.47 -5.77 6.10
N THR A 205 23.47 -4.84 7.08
CA THR A 205 22.40 -4.76 8.09
C THR A 205 21.09 -4.35 7.44
N ALA A 206 21.10 -3.30 6.60
CA ALA A 206 19.90 -2.84 5.89
C ALA A 206 19.26 -3.95 5.06
N LEU A 207 20.06 -4.68 4.28
CA LEU A 207 19.57 -5.80 3.47
C LEU A 207 19.06 -6.97 4.33
N GLY A 208 19.69 -7.23 5.48
CA GLY A 208 19.19 -8.19 6.46
C GLY A 208 17.82 -7.81 7.03
N LEU A 209 17.60 -6.52 7.30
CA LEU A 209 16.28 -6.04 7.73
C LEU A 209 15.23 -6.16 6.62
N CYS A 210 15.58 -5.95 5.35
CA CYS A 210 14.67 -6.22 4.22
C CYS A 210 14.26 -7.70 4.16
N ARG A 211 15.20 -8.63 4.39
CA ARG A 211 14.90 -10.07 4.46
C ARG A 211 13.93 -10.37 5.61
N GLU A 212 14.23 -9.88 6.80
CA GLU A 212 13.38 -10.04 7.99
C GLU A 212 11.97 -9.48 7.74
N ALA A 213 11.86 -8.29 7.11
CA ALA A 213 10.57 -7.70 6.77
C ALA A 213 9.72 -8.62 5.87
N ILE A 214 10.31 -9.25 4.86
CA ILE A 214 9.60 -10.20 3.98
C ILE A 214 9.11 -11.41 4.78
N GLU A 215 9.93 -11.96 5.66
CA GLU A 215 9.55 -13.09 6.53
C GLU A 215 8.39 -12.72 7.46
N LEU A 216 8.42 -11.51 8.05
CA LEU A 216 7.35 -10.99 8.90
C LEU A 216 6.04 -10.76 8.12
N ILE A 217 6.11 -10.18 6.92
CA ILE A 217 4.93 -9.95 6.05
C ILE A 217 4.28 -11.28 5.66
N ARG A 218 5.09 -12.28 5.28
CA ARG A 218 4.61 -13.63 4.97
C ARG A 218 3.96 -14.30 6.19
N ALA A 219 4.56 -14.18 7.37
CA ALA A 219 4.01 -14.72 8.61
C ALA A 219 2.70 -14.03 9.04
N GLU A 220 2.48 -12.77 8.64
CA GLU A 220 1.22 -12.05 8.82
C GLU A 220 0.14 -12.43 7.79
N GLY A 221 0.50 -13.17 6.72
CA GLY A 221 -0.42 -13.51 5.65
C GLY A 221 -0.87 -12.30 4.83
N GLU A 222 -0.04 -11.27 4.72
CA GLU A 222 -0.38 -10.04 3.98
C GLU A 222 -0.02 -10.15 2.49
N GLY A 223 -0.74 -9.38 1.67
CA GLY A 223 -0.65 -9.47 0.21
C GLY A 223 0.59 -8.81 -0.41
N ALA A 224 0.73 -9.00 -1.72
CA ALA A 224 1.85 -8.51 -2.53
C ALA A 224 2.12 -6.99 -2.41
N CYS A 225 1.08 -6.19 -2.14
CA CYS A 225 1.20 -4.74 -2.00
C CYS A 225 2.19 -4.29 -0.92
N ARG A 226 2.43 -5.11 0.12
CA ARG A 226 3.42 -4.80 1.18
C ARG A 226 4.83 -5.28 0.87
N LEU A 227 4.96 -6.30 0.02
CA LEU A 227 6.26 -6.86 -0.38
C LEU A 227 6.96 -5.97 -1.41
N GLU A 228 6.19 -5.30 -2.26
CA GLU A 228 6.70 -4.45 -3.34
C GLU A 228 7.72 -3.42 -2.82
N GLY A 229 7.36 -2.63 -1.80
CA GLY A 229 8.27 -1.61 -1.23
C GLY A 229 9.60 -2.18 -0.72
N ILE A 230 9.57 -3.37 -0.10
CA ILE A 230 10.78 -3.99 0.46
C ILE A 230 11.76 -4.43 -0.63
N TYR A 231 11.26 -4.94 -1.76
CA TYR A 231 12.13 -5.26 -2.89
C TYR A 231 12.74 -4.02 -3.53
N TYR A 232 12.02 -2.89 -3.52
CA TYR A 232 12.58 -1.62 -3.98
C TYR A 232 13.70 -1.13 -3.06
N ASP A 233 13.52 -1.19 -1.75
CA ASP A 233 14.57 -0.86 -0.78
C ASP A 233 15.81 -1.73 -0.98
N ALA A 234 15.63 -3.05 -1.14
CA ALA A 234 16.73 -3.99 -1.40
C ALA A 234 17.46 -3.68 -2.73
N PHE A 235 16.72 -3.31 -3.78
CA PHE A 235 17.29 -2.81 -5.03
C PHE A 235 18.15 -1.56 -4.80
N GLN A 236 17.62 -0.55 -4.10
CA GLN A 236 18.32 0.69 -3.83
C GLN A 236 19.59 0.46 -3.01
N ILE A 237 19.54 -0.42 -2.00
CA ILE A 237 20.72 -0.83 -1.21
C ILE A 237 21.79 -1.45 -2.11
N CYS A 238 21.41 -2.38 -2.98
CA CYS A 238 22.39 -3.06 -3.83
C CYS A 238 23.04 -2.11 -4.86
N ILE A 239 22.24 -1.29 -5.55
CA ILE A 239 22.75 -0.39 -6.58
C ILE A 239 23.56 0.78 -5.98
N CYS A 240 23.21 1.22 -4.78
CA CYS A 240 23.97 2.20 -3.98
C CYS A 240 25.41 1.75 -3.69
N HIS A 241 25.64 0.44 -3.54
CA HIS A 241 26.95 -0.13 -3.23
C HIS A 241 27.63 -0.82 -4.43
N GLY A 242 27.00 -0.76 -5.61
CA GLY A 242 27.57 -1.26 -6.87
C GLY A 242 27.38 -2.75 -7.15
N ASP A 243 26.52 -3.47 -6.41
CA ASP A 243 26.15 -4.85 -6.73
C ASP A 243 25.03 -4.88 -7.78
N VAL A 244 25.42 -4.65 -9.04
CA VAL A 244 24.47 -4.54 -10.17
C VAL A 244 23.69 -5.85 -10.39
N ALA A 245 24.31 -7.00 -10.11
CA ALA A 245 23.68 -8.31 -10.27
C ALA A 245 22.50 -8.48 -9.31
N LEU A 246 22.71 -8.19 -8.01
CA LEU A 246 21.64 -8.21 -7.02
C LEU A 246 20.60 -7.12 -7.26
N ALA A 247 21.04 -5.91 -7.62
CA ALA A 247 20.11 -4.83 -7.95
C ALA A 247 19.15 -5.26 -9.07
N LYS A 248 19.66 -5.89 -10.14
CA LYS A 248 18.85 -6.41 -11.24
C LYS A 248 17.88 -7.51 -10.81
N ALA A 249 18.27 -8.36 -9.86
CA ALA A 249 17.36 -9.38 -9.32
C ALA A 249 16.24 -8.76 -8.47
N PHE A 250 16.57 -7.80 -7.60
CA PHE A 250 15.58 -7.15 -6.74
C PHE A 250 14.60 -6.26 -7.50
N ILE A 251 15.04 -5.51 -8.52
CA ILE A 251 14.11 -4.72 -9.35
C ILE A 251 13.16 -5.62 -10.17
N ARG A 252 13.61 -6.81 -10.58
CA ARG A 252 12.72 -7.82 -11.18
C ARG A 252 11.66 -8.31 -10.21
N LEU A 253 12.05 -8.62 -8.98
CA LEU A 253 11.11 -9.06 -7.93
C LEU A 253 10.10 -7.95 -7.60
N PHE A 254 10.56 -6.69 -7.54
CA PHE A 254 9.69 -5.52 -7.43
C PHE A 254 8.66 -5.49 -8.57
N ILE A 255 9.10 -5.56 -9.82
CA ILE A 255 8.25 -5.52 -11.02
C ILE A 255 7.24 -6.67 -11.01
N GLN A 256 7.68 -7.90 -10.75
CA GLN A 256 6.82 -9.08 -10.68
C GLN A 256 5.77 -8.94 -9.58
N THR A 257 6.18 -8.46 -8.40
CA THR A 257 5.27 -8.23 -7.27
C THR A 257 4.25 -7.16 -7.60
N ALA A 258 4.67 -6.03 -8.20
CA ALA A 258 3.77 -4.96 -8.63
C ALA A 258 2.76 -5.48 -9.67
N LYS A 259 3.20 -6.24 -10.67
CA LYS A 259 2.33 -6.85 -11.69
C LYS A 259 1.31 -7.82 -11.12
N ALA A 260 1.72 -8.62 -10.13
CA ALA A 260 0.86 -9.64 -9.54
C ALA A 260 -0.43 -9.07 -8.94
N TRP A 261 -0.43 -7.80 -8.52
CA TRP A 261 -1.62 -7.17 -7.95
C TRP A 261 -2.09 -5.91 -8.67
N LYS A 262 -1.23 -5.13 -9.34
CA LYS A 262 -1.62 -3.91 -10.09
C LYS A 262 -1.88 -4.14 -11.57
N GLY A 263 -1.69 -5.38 -12.06
CA GLY A 263 -1.77 -5.70 -13.48
C GLY A 263 -0.57 -5.21 -14.31
N ASP A 264 -0.66 -5.39 -15.62
CA ASP A 264 0.41 -5.07 -16.59
C ASP A 264 0.57 -3.58 -16.91
N ASP A 265 -0.33 -2.73 -16.42
CA ASP A 265 -0.34 -1.29 -16.65
C ASP A 265 -0.13 -0.46 -15.36
N ALA A 266 0.41 -1.09 -14.31
CA ALA A 266 0.96 -0.42 -13.14
C ALA A 266 1.86 0.79 -13.51
N LEU A 267 1.75 1.85 -12.70
CA LEU A 267 2.38 3.13 -12.97
C LEU A 267 3.91 3.01 -13.12
N GLY A 268 4.46 3.72 -14.10
CA GLY A 268 5.92 3.86 -14.25
C GLY A 268 6.62 2.66 -14.91
N PHE A 269 5.90 1.73 -15.54
CA PHE A 269 6.52 0.56 -16.19
C PHE A 269 7.62 0.90 -17.20
N VAL A 270 7.52 2.01 -17.93
CA VAL A 270 8.59 2.43 -18.85
C VAL A 270 9.88 2.68 -18.09
N GLU A 271 9.82 3.36 -16.94
CA GLU A 271 10.99 3.65 -16.12
C GLU A 271 11.49 2.40 -15.40
N LEU A 272 10.58 1.58 -14.88
CA LEU A 272 10.94 0.31 -14.25
C LEU A 272 11.61 -0.66 -15.23
N ALA A 273 11.12 -0.73 -16.48
CA ALA A 273 11.73 -1.56 -17.53
C ALA A 273 13.14 -1.05 -17.90
N ARG A 274 13.35 0.28 -17.91
CA ARG A 274 14.69 0.86 -18.07
C ARG A 274 15.62 0.48 -16.93
N LEU A 275 15.14 0.58 -15.68
CA LEU A 275 15.90 0.19 -14.50
C LEU A 275 16.17 -1.33 -14.43
N GLU A 276 15.25 -2.16 -14.92
CA GLU A 276 15.49 -3.60 -15.04
C GLU A 276 16.56 -3.92 -16.08
N HIS A 277 16.54 -3.21 -17.21
CA HIS A 277 17.53 -3.35 -18.27
C HIS A 277 18.91 -2.88 -17.78
N ASP A 278 18.99 -1.64 -17.29
CA ASP A 278 20.19 -1.00 -16.76
C ASP A 278 19.92 -0.33 -15.39
N PRO A 279 20.15 -1.06 -14.28
CA PRO A 279 20.01 -0.54 -12.92
C PRO A 279 20.82 0.74 -12.63
N LYS A 280 21.89 0.99 -13.42
CA LYS A 280 22.80 2.11 -13.22
C LYS A 280 22.17 3.46 -13.51
N LEU A 281 21.03 3.48 -14.18
CA LEU A 281 20.25 4.70 -14.43
C LEU A 281 19.60 5.26 -13.16
N HIS A 282 19.53 4.46 -12.08
CA HIS A 282 18.96 4.93 -10.81
C HIS A 282 19.80 6.04 -10.17
N ALA A 283 19.15 7.04 -9.59
CA ALA A 283 19.81 8.23 -9.00
C ALA A 283 20.83 7.88 -7.89
N ASN A 284 20.58 6.81 -7.13
CA ASN A 284 21.50 6.35 -6.08
C ASN A 284 22.59 5.39 -6.60
N ALA A 285 22.72 5.17 -7.91
CA ALA A 285 23.69 4.22 -8.42
C ALA A 285 25.13 4.65 -8.07
N PHE A 286 25.87 3.73 -7.47
CA PHE A 286 27.28 3.92 -7.11
C PHE A 286 27.57 5.12 -6.19
N THR A 287 26.60 5.57 -5.38
CA THR A 287 26.83 6.53 -4.29
C THR A 287 27.98 6.08 -3.40
N THR A 288 28.11 4.76 -3.21
CA THR A 288 29.31 4.10 -2.72
C THR A 288 29.65 2.90 -3.62
N LYS A 289 30.75 2.18 -3.34
CA LYS A 289 31.20 1.05 -4.19
C LYS A 289 31.64 -0.16 -3.37
N ARG A 290 31.09 -0.34 -2.17
CA ARG A 290 31.53 -1.38 -1.21
C ARG A 290 31.32 -2.81 -1.73
N TRP A 291 30.39 -3.00 -2.65
CA TRP A 291 30.06 -4.30 -3.25
C TRP A 291 30.34 -4.34 -4.74
N ALA A 292 31.12 -3.39 -5.27
CA ALA A 292 31.54 -3.40 -6.66
C ALA A 292 32.46 -4.62 -6.90
N THR A 293 31.88 -5.67 -7.48
CA THR A 293 32.58 -6.89 -7.89
C THR A 293 32.14 -7.28 -9.30
N ALA A 294 32.88 -8.19 -9.95
CA ALA A 294 32.43 -8.81 -11.19
C ALA A 294 31.03 -9.42 -11.02
N ILE A 295 30.18 -9.30 -12.05
CA ILE A 295 28.81 -9.80 -12.07
C ILE A 295 28.84 -11.31 -11.82
N THR A 296 28.25 -11.76 -10.72
CA THR A 296 28.00 -13.19 -10.49
C THR A 296 26.55 -13.48 -10.81
N SER A 297 26.31 -14.44 -11.70
CA SER A 297 24.94 -14.90 -12.02
C SER A 297 24.34 -15.67 -10.83
N PRO A 298 23.00 -15.69 -10.68
CA PRO A 298 22.35 -16.56 -9.71
C PRO A 298 22.65 -18.04 -10.02
N PRO A 299 22.74 -18.90 -8.99
CA PRO A 299 22.91 -20.34 -9.16
C PRO A 299 21.61 -20.98 -9.68
N GLY A 300 21.69 -22.07 -10.46
CA GLY A 300 20.55 -22.68 -11.16
C GLY A 300 19.54 -23.48 -10.30
N SER A 301 19.45 -23.24 -8.99
CA SER A 301 18.53 -23.95 -8.08
C SER A 301 17.81 -22.96 -7.17
N LEU A 302 16.52 -23.15 -6.89
CA LEU A 302 15.69 -22.25 -6.07
C LEU A 302 16.29 -21.95 -4.68
N ALA A 303 16.75 -22.97 -3.95
CA ALA A 303 17.38 -22.77 -2.64
C ALA A 303 18.68 -21.95 -2.75
N GLY A 304 19.47 -22.22 -3.78
CA GLY A 304 20.66 -21.43 -4.09
C GLY A 304 20.32 -20.00 -4.51
N GLU A 305 19.20 -19.77 -5.19
CA GLU A 305 18.76 -18.42 -5.60
C GLU A 305 18.40 -17.56 -4.39
N GLU A 306 17.70 -18.13 -3.39
CA GLU A 306 17.37 -17.40 -2.16
C GLU A 306 18.62 -17.08 -1.33
N GLU A 307 19.53 -18.05 -1.15
CA GLU A 307 20.81 -17.79 -0.46
C GLU A 307 21.66 -16.76 -1.21
N TRP A 308 21.70 -16.84 -2.54
CA TRP A 308 22.43 -15.89 -3.39
C TRP A 308 21.85 -14.48 -3.31
N LEU A 309 20.51 -14.34 -3.28
CA LEU A 309 19.80 -13.07 -3.22
C LEU A 309 20.14 -12.31 -1.93
N TRP A 310 20.26 -13.04 -0.83
CA TRP A 310 20.54 -12.49 0.50
C TRP A 310 22.00 -12.64 0.93
N ARG A 311 22.93 -13.01 0.03
CA ARG A 311 24.35 -13.28 0.37
C ARG A 311 25.09 -12.09 0.98
N ARG A 312 24.61 -10.86 0.73
CA ARG A 312 25.18 -9.62 1.25
C ARG A 312 24.56 -9.22 2.59
N ALA A 313 23.47 -9.86 3.01
CA ALA A 313 22.84 -9.62 4.30
C ALA A 313 23.76 -10.10 5.44
N ALA A 314 23.69 -9.42 6.58
CA ALA A 314 24.34 -9.93 7.78
C ALA A 314 23.76 -11.33 8.13
N ARG A 315 24.64 -12.28 8.47
CA ARG A 315 24.19 -13.55 9.05
C ARG A 315 23.67 -13.26 10.46
N SER A 316 22.45 -13.67 10.74
CA SER A 316 21.85 -13.68 12.09
C SER A 316 22.57 -14.65 12.99
#